data_AF-A0A841TR86-F1
#
_entry.id   AF-A0A841TR86-F1
#
_cell.length_a   1.000
_cell.length_b   1.000
_cell.length_c   1.000
_cell.angle_alpha   90.00
_cell.angle_beta   90.00
_cell.angle_gamma   90.00
#
_symmetry.space_group_name_H-M   'P 1'
#
loop_
_entity.id
_entity.type
_entity.pdbx_description
1 polymer ?
#
loop_
_entity_poly.entity_id
_entity_poly.type
_entity_poly.pdbx_seq_one_letter_code
_entity_poly.pdbx_strand_id
1 'polypeptide(L)'
;MDDLHPEWEVRDLRGGVNFVDYANIPNRFFEMMIECDGFGPHWRDISRRDFDRNSERQNLLLLDDKKLLRFTYDGIREQPSRCQQTVLYALAKWGQTAPGKGVKLGVYERAILHYSLTFKGERMTPAMVAKELDISSKTATSYMQSLADKGYMVAETSPTGRRMGFIATRPKLTQKR
;
A
#
# COMPACT_ATOMS: atom_id res chain seq x y z
N MET A 1 3.40 2.71 -14.20
CA MET A 1 3.24 3.04 -12.76
C MET A 1 3.34 4.53 -12.77
N ASP A 2 2.20 5.19 -12.89
CA ASP A 2 2.17 6.62 -13.25
C ASP A 2 2.11 7.50 -11.99
N ASP A 3 1.87 6.87 -10.84
CA ASP A 3 1.66 7.48 -9.53
C ASP A 3 2.86 7.31 -8.57
N LEU A 4 3.97 6.71 -9.03
CA LEU A 4 5.19 6.53 -8.25
C LEU A 4 6.27 7.49 -8.77
N HIS A 5 6.58 8.50 -7.98
CA HIS A 5 7.47 9.61 -8.36
C HIS A 5 8.82 9.45 -7.67
N PRO A 6 9.93 9.27 -8.40
CA PRO A 6 11.27 9.26 -7.81
C PRO A 6 11.70 10.68 -7.41
N GLU A 7 12.60 10.78 -6.44
CA GLU A 7 13.24 12.04 -6.01
C GLU A 7 12.21 13.17 -5.76
N TRP A 8 11.17 12.84 -4.99
CA TRP A 8 10.04 13.74 -4.78
C TRP A 8 10.39 14.85 -3.78
N GLU A 9 10.14 16.11 -4.15
CA GLU A 9 10.36 17.28 -3.30
C GLU A 9 9.33 17.32 -2.17
N VAL A 10 9.80 17.38 -0.93
CA VAL A 10 8.99 17.52 0.27
C VAL A 10 9.46 18.75 1.04
N ARG A 11 8.51 19.63 1.35
CA ARG A 11 8.75 20.77 2.25
C ARG A 11 8.53 20.32 3.68
N ASP A 12 9.53 20.54 4.53
CA ASP A 12 9.42 20.27 5.96
C ASP A 12 8.76 21.43 6.72
N LEU A 13 8.39 21.18 7.98
CA LEU A 13 7.76 22.16 8.86
C LEU A 13 8.60 23.41 9.14
N ARG A 14 9.91 23.38 8.86
CA ARG A 14 10.82 24.52 9.03
C ARG A 14 11.04 25.27 7.72
N GLY A 15 10.31 24.91 6.66
CA GLY A 15 10.44 25.50 5.34
C GLY A 15 11.65 24.99 4.55
N GLY A 16 12.34 23.96 5.05
CA GLY A 16 13.41 23.28 4.33
C GLY A 16 12.86 22.45 3.18
N VAL A 17 13.64 22.36 2.10
CA VAL A 17 13.34 21.52 0.95
C VAL A 17 14.16 20.24 1.08
N ASN A 18 13.48 19.10 1.14
CA ASN A 18 14.07 17.77 1.20
C ASN A 18 13.58 16.94 0.02
N PHE A 19 14.30 15.85 -0.26
CA PHE A 19 13.89 14.88 -1.27
C PHE A 19 13.71 13.52 -0.61
N VAL A 20 12.67 12.80 -1.00
CA VAL A 20 12.47 11.39 -0.65
C VAL A 20 12.72 10.53 -1.89
N ASP A 21 13.22 9.31 -1.70
CA ASP A 21 13.59 8.45 -2.83
C ASP A 21 12.39 8.17 -3.74
N TYR A 22 11.23 7.89 -3.14
CA TYR A 22 9.97 7.73 -3.87
C TYR A 22 8.77 8.31 -3.12
N ALA A 23 7.81 8.85 -3.86
CA ALA A 23 6.48 9.18 -3.38
C ALA A 23 5.40 8.46 -4.21
N ASN A 24 4.49 7.76 -3.54
CA ASN A 24 3.31 7.13 -4.14
C ASN A 24 2.10 8.04 -3.92
N ILE A 25 1.59 8.64 -5.00
CA ILE A 25 0.54 9.68 -4.99
C ILE A 25 -0.56 9.32 -6.00
N PRO A 26 -1.36 8.27 -5.75
CA PRO A 26 -2.40 7.81 -6.67
C PRO A 26 -3.60 8.76 -6.75
N ASN A 27 -3.71 9.72 -5.83
CA ASN A 27 -4.71 10.79 -5.86
C ASN A 27 -4.33 11.93 -4.91
N ARG A 28 -5.06 13.06 -5.01
CA ARG A 28 -4.81 14.28 -4.22
C ARG A 28 -4.94 14.11 -2.69
N PHE A 29 -5.60 13.06 -2.20
CA PHE A 29 -5.89 12.87 -0.78
C PHE A 29 -4.95 11.86 -0.11
N PHE A 30 -4.10 11.19 -0.89
CA PHE A 30 -3.19 10.18 -0.41
C PHE A 30 -1.79 10.36 -1.01
N GLU A 31 -0.83 10.61 -0.14
CA GLU A 31 0.60 10.68 -0.42
C GLU A 31 1.31 9.74 0.56
N MET A 32 2.15 8.83 0.07
CA MET A 32 3.02 7.98 0.87
C MET A 32 4.46 8.15 0.41
N MET A 33 5.38 8.30 1.35
CA MET A 33 6.81 8.46 1.10
C MET A 33 7.54 7.17 1.40
N ILE A 34 8.52 6.82 0.57
CA ILE A 34 9.34 5.63 0.70
C ILE A 34 10.81 6.02 0.59
N GLU A 35 11.61 5.53 1.53
CA GLU A 35 13.08 5.65 1.52
C GLU A 35 13.77 4.28 1.48
N CYS A 36 14.92 4.26 0.82
CA CYS A 36 15.81 3.12 0.64
C CYS A 36 17.21 3.44 1.19
N ASP A 37 17.47 2.94 2.39
CA ASP A 37 18.69 3.17 3.15
C ASP A 37 19.77 2.11 2.84
N GLY A 38 20.88 2.50 2.22
CA GLY A 38 22.01 1.59 1.96
C GLY A 38 22.99 1.49 3.13
N PHE A 39 23.33 0.29 3.62
CA PHE A 39 24.23 0.16 4.78
C PHE A 39 25.65 0.67 4.51
N GLY A 40 26.30 0.29 3.41
CA GLY A 40 27.71 0.61 3.16
C GLY A 40 27.99 2.10 2.92
N PRO A 41 27.80 2.62 1.68
CA PRO A 41 28.17 3.99 1.35
C PRO A 41 27.36 5.06 2.10
N HIS A 42 26.12 4.75 2.51
CA HIS A 42 25.23 5.75 3.10
C HIS A 42 25.19 5.74 4.63
N TRP A 43 25.36 4.59 5.28
CA TRP A 43 25.23 4.52 6.75
C TRP A 43 26.52 4.15 7.49
N ARG A 44 27.36 3.25 6.95
CA ARG A 44 28.61 2.82 7.60
C ARG A 44 29.61 3.96 7.65
N ASP A 45 29.66 4.75 6.57
CA ASP A 45 30.63 5.83 6.37
C ASP A 45 29.99 7.23 6.53
N ILE A 46 28.79 7.30 7.14
CA ILE A 46 28.03 8.54 7.32
C ILE A 46 28.73 9.52 8.28
N SER A 47 28.68 10.81 7.97
CA SER A 47 29.16 11.84 8.91
C SER A 47 28.21 11.98 10.10
N ARG A 48 28.73 12.41 11.26
CA ARG A 48 27.89 12.70 12.45
C ARG A 48 26.79 13.73 12.15
N ARG A 49 27.09 14.70 11.29
CA ARG A 49 26.15 15.75 10.89
C ARG A 49 25.04 15.18 10.01
N ASP A 50 25.36 14.29 9.08
CA ASP A 50 24.37 13.71 8.18
C ASP A 50 23.49 12.68 8.91
N PHE A 51 24.05 11.97 9.89
CA PHE A 51 23.28 11.11 10.80
C PHE A 51 22.23 11.90 11.58
N ASP A 52 22.63 13.03 12.18
CA ASP A 52 21.74 13.91 12.93
C ASP A 52 20.66 14.51 12.01
N ARG A 53 21.05 15.01 10.83
CA ARG A 53 20.12 15.52 9.81
C ARG A 53 19.11 14.47 9.36
N ASN A 54 19.52 13.22 9.17
CA ASN A 54 18.61 12.18 8.74
C ASN A 54 17.57 11.86 9.84
N SER A 55 18.02 11.85 11.10
CA SER A 55 17.14 11.67 12.26
C SER A 55 16.15 12.82 12.41
N GLU A 56 16.64 14.06 12.26
CA GLU A 56 15.82 15.26 12.31
C GLU A 56 14.80 15.30 11.18
N ARG A 57 15.21 15.00 9.94
CA ARG A 57 14.32 14.94 8.77
C ARG A 57 13.19 13.94 8.97
N GLN A 58 13.50 12.74 9.45
CA GLN A 58 12.46 11.75 9.79
C GLN A 58 11.47 12.29 10.81
N ASN A 59 11.95 12.96 11.87
CA ASN A 59 11.08 13.56 12.88
C ASN A 59 10.17 14.64 12.29
N LEU A 60 10.70 15.51 11.43
CA LEU A 60 9.91 16.57 10.79
C LEU A 60 8.83 16.01 9.86
N LEU A 61 9.14 14.97 9.08
CA LEU A 61 8.14 14.29 8.24
C LEU A 61 7.03 13.65 9.09
N LEU A 62 7.38 12.99 10.19
CA LEU A 62 6.39 12.39 11.08
C LEU A 62 5.52 13.42 11.80
N LEU A 63 6.10 14.55 12.20
CA LEU A 63 5.36 15.66 12.83
C LEU A 63 4.43 16.38 11.84
N ASP A 64 4.71 16.32 10.54
CA ASP A 64 3.84 16.81 9.46
C ASP A 64 2.83 15.75 8.98
N ASP A 65 2.56 14.72 9.80
CA ASP A 65 1.64 13.63 9.52
C ASP A 65 1.93 12.88 8.19
N LYS A 66 3.18 12.93 7.71
CA LYS A 66 3.56 12.23 6.48
C LYS A 66 3.57 10.73 6.70
N LYS A 67 3.08 10.01 5.69
CA LYS A 67 3.02 8.54 5.65
C LYS A 67 4.35 8.00 5.14
N LEU A 68 5.34 7.86 6.01
CA LEU A 68 6.70 7.45 5.66
C LEU A 68 6.94 5.95 5.93
N LEU A 69 7.51 5.25 4.94
CA LEU A 69 8.15 3.95 5.12
C LEU A 69 9.64 4.06 4.80
N ARG A 70 10.47 3.42 5.62
CA ARG A 70 11.91 3.31 5.38
C ARG A 70 12.28 1.83 5.27
N PHE A 71 13.01 1.49 4.22
CA PHE A 71 13.52 0.15 3.97
C PHE A 71 15.04 0.21 3.85
N THR A 72 15.73 -0.85 4.25
CA THR A 72 17.15 -0.97 3.91
C THR A 72 17.28 -1.57 2.52
N TYR A 73 18.35 -1.19 1.81
CA TYR A 73 18.69 -1.80 0.51
C TYR A 73 18.81 -3.32 0.63
N ASP A 74 19.48 -3.81 1.68
CA ASP A 74 19.62 -5.25 1.94
C ASP A 74 18.26 -5.90 2.23
N GLY A 75 17.35 -5.22 2.94
CA GLY A 75 16.00 -5.72 3.18
C GLY A 75 15.18 -5.87 1.89
N ILE A 76 15.28 -4.92 0.97
CA ILE A 76 14.64 -5.00 -0.35
C ILE A 76 15.24 -6.15 -1.16
N ARG A 77 16.57 -6.30 -1.15
CA ARG A 77 17.29 -7.31 -1.94
C ARG A 77 17.08 -8.74 -1.42
N GLU A 78 17.12 -8.92 -0.10
CA GLU A 78 17.17 -10.24 0.54
C GLU A 78 15.79 -10.72 1.02
N GLN A 79 14.88 -9.80 1.33
CA GLN A 79 13.52 -10.10 1.81
C GLN A 79 12.45 -9.26 1.07
N PRO A 80 12.40 -9.29 -0.28
CA PRO A 80 11.49 -8.46 -1.06
C PRO A 80 10.02 -8.67 -0.71
N SER A 81 9.61 -9.92 -0.51
CA SER A 81 8.26 -10.31 -0.05
C SER A 81 7.81 -9.57 1.21
N ARG A 82 8.70 -9.46 2.20
CA ARG A 82 8.41 -8.77 3.47
C ARG A 82 8.25 -7.27 3.28
N CYS A 83 9.07 -6.67 2.41
CA CYS A 83 8.97 -5.25 2.06
C CYS A 83 7.64 -4.98 1.32
N GLN A 84 7.28 -5.83 0.36
CA GLN A 84 6.01 -5.75 -0.37
C GLN A 84 4.81 -5.85 0.58
N GLN A 85 4.80 -6.82 1.50
CA GLN A 85 3.74 -6.94 2.50
C GLN A 85 3.64 -5.68 3.39
N THR A 86 4.77 -5.09 3.76
CA THR A 86 4.80 -3.85 4.54
C THR A 86 4.16 -2.68 3.77
N VAL A 87 4.47 -2.54 2.48
CA VAL A 87 3.84 -1.54 1.59
C VAL A 87 2.33 -1.78 1.49
N LEU A 88 1.90 -3.04 1.31
CA LEU A 88 0.48 -3.39 1.26
C LEU A 88 -0.25 -3.04 2.57
N TYR A 89 0.38 -3.30 3.72
CA TYR A 89 -0.15 -2.95 5.03
C TYR A 89 -0.29 -1.43 5.21
N ALA A 90 0.69 -0.67 4.73
CA ALA A 90 0.67 0.78 4.74
C ALA A 90 -0.43 1.35 3.85
N LEU A 91 -0.56 0.87 2.60
CA LEU A 91 -1.65 1.24 1.68
C LEU A 91 -3.02 0.95 2.31
N ALA A 92 -3.17 -0.23 2.91
CA ALA A 92 -4.38 -0.60 3.60
C ALA A 92 -4.67 0.31 4.80
N LYS A 93 -3.67 0.70 5.59
CA LYS A 93 -3.85 1.53 6.79
C LYS A 93 -4.12 2.99 6.45
N TRP A 94 -3.41 3.54 5.47
CA TRP A 94 -3.37 4.97 5.21
C TRP A 94 -4.14 5.41 3.95
N GLY A 95 -4.44 4.49 3.03
CA GLY A 95 -5.12 4.77 1.76
C GLY A 95 -6.61 5.08 1.87
N GLN A 96 -7.18 5.13 3.08
CA GLN A 96 -8.59 5.48 3.29
C GLN A 96 -8.72 6.85 3.98
N THR A 97 -9.01 7.88 3.19
CA THR A 97 -9.50 9.18 3.67
C THR A 97 -10.94 9.40 3.21
N ALA A 98 -11.87 8.63 3.77
CA ALA A 98 -13.28 9.04 3.85
C ALA A 98 -13.95 8.34 5.05
N PRO A 99 -14.53 9.07 6.01
CA PRO A 99 -15.31 8.50 7.10
C PRO A 99 -16.68 8.08 6.56
N GLY A 100 -16.73 6.97 5.84
CA GLY A 100 -17.98 6.25 5.61
C GLY A 100 -18.24 5.35 6.81
N LYS A 101 -19.31 5.63 7.58
CA LYS A 101 -19.87 4.65 8.51
C LYS A 101 -20.10 3.34 7.74
N GLY A 102 -19.32 2.28 7.98
CA GLY A 102 -19.55 1.01 7.31
C GLY A 102 -18.41 0.02 7.50
N VAL A 103 -18.70 -1.08 8.20
CA VAL A 103 -17.96 -2.36 8.25
C VAL A 103 -16.44 -2.30 8.44
N LYS A 104 -15.97 -2.75 9.61
CA LYS A 104 -14.54 -2.88 9.91
C LYS A 104 -13.88 -3.91 8.98
N LEU A 105 -12.94 -3.45 8.16
CA LEU A 105 -12.10 -4.31 7.34
C LEU A 105 -10.79 -4.68 8.08
N GLY A 106 -10.24 -5.84 7.78
CA GLY A 106 -8.89 -6.27 8.13
C GLY A 106 -7.86 -5.78 7.11
N VAL A 107 -6.58 -5.97 7.42
CA VAL A 107 -5.49 -5.47 6.57
C VAL A 107 -5.48 -6.14 5.19
N TYR A 108 -5.59 -7.47 5.16
CA TYR A 108 -5.64 -8.22 3.91
C TYR A 108 -6.90 -7.94 3.11
N GLU A 109 -8.06 -7.78 3.76
CA GLU A 109 -9.29 -7.39 3.08
C GLU A 109 -9.13 -6.05 2.33
N ARG A 110 -8.51 -5.07 2.98
CA ARG A 110 -8.19 -3.79 2.35
C ARG A 110 -7.19 -3.91 1.21
N ALA A 111 -6.15 -4.73 1.37
CA ALA A 111 -5.16 -4.97 0.31
C ALA A 111 -5.79 -5.63 -0.93
N ILE A 112 -6.71 -6.58 -0.73
CA ILE A 112 -7.46 -7.22 -1.83
C ILE A 112 -8.38 -6.20 -2.52
N LEU A 113 -9.06 -5.34 -1.77
CA LEU A 113 -9.86 -4.27 -2.38
C LEU A 113 -9.00 -3.27 -3.16
N HIS A 114 -7.83 -2.89 -2.62
CA HIS A 114 -6.90 -2.04 -3.35
C HIS A 114 -6.44 -2.71 -4.66
N TYR A 115 -6.02 -3.98 -4.60
CA TYR A 115 -5.68 -4.75 -5.81
C TYR A 115 -6.81 -4.76 -6.84
N SER A 116 -8.06 -4.87 -6.38
CA SER A 116 -9.24 -4.87 -7.25
C SER A 116 -9.45 -3.55 -8.00
N LEU A 117 -8.97 -2.41 -7.48
CA LEU A 117 -9.07 -1.11 -8.16
C LEU A 117 -8.17 -1.03 -9.38
N THR A 118 -7.01 -1.69 -9.34
CA THR A 118 -6.04 -1.73 -10.44
C THR A 118 -6.18 -2.95 -11.34
N PHE A 119 -6.99 -3.93 -10.93
CA PHE A 119 -7.19 -5.18 -11.67
C PHE A 119 -7.99 -4.95 -12.97
N LYS A 120 -7.41 -5.38 -14.10
CA LYS A 120 -7.99 -5.20 -15.45
C LYS A 120 -8.77 -6.41 -15.98
N GLY A 121 -8.80 -7.52 -15.24
CA GLY A 121 -9.52 -8.73 -15.66
C GLY A 121 -11.00 -8.74 -15.25
N GLU A 122 -11.74 -9.73 -15.75
CA GLU A 122 -13.17 -9.89 -15.44
C GLU A 122 -13.43 -10.36 -14.01
N ARG A 123 -12.58 -11.26 -13.50
CA ARG A 123 -12.69 -11.86 -12.16
C ARG A 123 -11.32 -12.09 -11.53
N MET A 124 -11.24 -11.93 -10.21
CA MET A 124 -10.06 -12.29 -9.44
C MET A 124 -10.22 -13.71 -8.90
N THR A 125 -9.22 -14.57 -9.11
CA THR A 125 -9.18 -15.89 -8.47
C THR A 125 -8.38 -15.83 -7.18
N PRO A 126 -8.62 -16.72 -6.20
CA PRO A 126 -7.78 -16.81 -5.01
C PRO A 126 -6.31 -17.03 -5.33
N ALA A 127 -5.99 -17.73 -6.42
CA ALA A 127 -4.61 -17.93 -6.87
C ALA A 127 -3.95 -16.63 -7.36
N MET A 128 -4.70 -15.77 -8.07
CA MET A 128 -4.20 -14.45 -8.48
C MET A 128 -3.93 -13.56 -7.27
N VAL A 129 -4.87 -13.51 -6.32
CA VAL A 129 -4.72 -12.72 -5.09
C VAL A 129 -3.58 -13.24 -4.21
N ALA A 130 -3.48 -14.57 -4.08
CA ALA A 130 -2.39 -15.21 -3.35
C ALA A 130 -1.02 -14.85 -3.92
N LYS A 131 -0.90 -14.87 -5.25
CA LYS A 131 0.31 -14.47 -5.95
C LYS A 131 0.62 -12.98 -5.78
N GLU A 132 -0.38 -12.12 -5.92
CA GLU A 132 -0.19 -10.67 -5.81
C GLU A 132 0.23 -10.24 -4.41
N LEU A 133 -0.44 -10.76 -3.38
CA LEU A 133 -0.23 -10.34 -1.99
C LEU A 133 0.81 -11.19 -1.25
N ASP A 134 1.44 -12.14 -1.96
CA ASP A 134 2.37 -13.14 -1.43
C ASP A 134 1.84 -13.85 -0.16
N ILE A 135 0.66 -14.46 -0.29
CA ILE A 135 -0.02 -15.22 0.78
C ILE A 135 -0.50 -16.58 0.27
N SER A 136 -0.84 -17.49 1.19
CA SER A 136 -1.39 -18.79 0.79
C SER A 136 -2.76 -18.66 0.09
N SER A 137 -3.05 -19.52 -0.88
CA SER A 137 -4.36 -19.60 -1.54
C SER A 137 -5.51 -19.82 -0.55
N LYS A 138 -5.27 -20.54 0.56
CA LYS A 138 -6.24 -20.72 1.65
C LYS A 138 -6.55 -19.39 2.34
N THR A 139 -5.52 -18.62 2.65
CA THR A 139 -5.63 -17.28 3.25
C THR A 139 -6.36 -16.32 2.32
N ALA A 140 -5.98 -16.28 1.03
CA ALA A 140 -6.66 -15.47 0.02
C ALA A 140 -8.14 -15.83 -0.09
N THR A 141 -8.46 -17.13 -0.17
CA THR A 141 -9.86 -17.60 -0.23
C THR A 141 -10.68 -17.14 0.97
N SER A 142 -10.12 -17.23 2.18
CA SER A 142 -10.79 -16.81 3.42
C SER A 142 -11.12 -15.31 3.40
N TYR A 143 -10.15 -14.46 3.05
CA TYR A 143 -10.39 -13.01 3.02
C TYR A 143 -11.30 -12.57 1.87
N MET A 144 -11.21 -13.20 0.70
CA MET A 144 -12.13 -12.93 -0.41
C MET A 144 -13.57 -13.34 -0.07
N GLN A 145 -13.77 -14.44 0.65
CA GLN A 145 -15.08 -14.83 1.17
C GLN A 145 -15.59 -13.81 2.20
N SER A 146 -14.76 -13.42 3.16
CA SER A 146 -15.13 -12.41 4.16
C SER A 146 -15.52 -11.06 3.52
N LEU A 147 -14.83 -10.65 2.45
CA LEU A 147 -15.21 -9.47 1.66
C LEU A 147 -16.54 -9.64 0.93
N ALA A 148 -16.84 -10.85 0.43
CA ALA A 148 -18.11 -11.15 -0.18
C ALA A 148 -19.27 -11.10 0.83
N ASP A 149 -19.06 -11.67 2.03
CA ASP A 149 -20.02 -11.63 3.13
C ASP A 149 -20.30 -10.19 3.60
N LYS A 150 -19.28 -9.31 3.48
CA LYS A 150 -19.38 -7.87 3.76
C LYS A 150 -19.93 -7.03 2.61
N GLY A 151 -20.27 -7.65 1.47
CA GLY A 151 -20.86 -6.99 0.31
C GLY A 151 -19.87 -6.22 -0.58
N TYR A 152 -18.55 -6.37 -0.36
CA TYR A 152 -17.52 -5.75 -1.18
C TYR A 152 -17.10 -6.59 -2.40
N MET A 153 -17.51 -7.87 -2.43
CA MET A 153 -17.26 -8.77 -3.55
C MET A 153 -18.48 -9.67 -3.81
N VAL A 154 -18.57 -10.20 -5.02
CA VAL A 154 -19.52 -11.23 -5.39
C VAL A 154 -18.74 -12.46 -5.83
N ALA A 155 -19.03 -13.63 -5.23
CA ALA A 155 -18.46 -14.89 -5.68
C ALA A 155 -19.09 -15.30 -7.02
N GLU A 156 -18.27 -15.59 -8.02
CA GLU A 156 -18.73 -16.13 -9.30
C GLU A 156 -18.61 -17.66 -9.28
N THR A 157 -19.71 -18.34 -9.60
CA THR A 157 -19.78 -19.81 -9.70
C THR A 157 -20.11 -20.23 -11.12
N SER A 158 -19.52 -21.33 -11.57
CA SER A 158 -19.91 -21.97 -12.84
C SER A 158 -21.35 -22.50 -12.77
N PRO A 159 -21.97 -22.83 -13.92
CA PRO A 159 -23.27 -23.52 -13.95
C PRO A 159 -23.28 -24.85 -13.18
N THR A 160 -22.11 -25.47 -13.00
CA THR A 160 -21.89 -26.69 -12.23
C THR A 160 -21.60 -26.45 -10.74
N GLY A 161 -21.71 -25.21 -10.27
CA GLY A 161 -21.51 -24.82 -8.86
C GLY A 161 -20.05 -24.67 -8.43
N ARG A 162 -19.08 -24.82 -9.35
CA ARG A 162 -17.65 -24.63 -9.05
C ARG A 162 -17.34 -23.15 -8.89
N ARG A 163 -16.72 -22.75 -7.78
CA ARG A 163 -16.29 -21.37 -7.57
C ARG A 163 -15.17 -20.99 -8.56
N MET A 164 -15.44 -19.99 -9.39
CA MET A 164 -14.56 -19.54 -10.47
C MET A 164 -13.69 -18.35 -10.06
N GLY A 165 -14.19 -17.50 -9.16
CA GLY A 165 -13.47 -16.31 -8.68
C GLY A 165 -14.40 -15.36 -7.94
N PHE A 166 -13.95 -14.11 -7.77
CA PHE A 166 -14.71 -13.03 -7.17
C PHE A 166 -14.62 -11.77 -8.02
N ILE A 167 -15.70 -10.99 -8.02
CA ILE A 167 -15.80 -9.71 -8.70
C ILE A 167 -16.00 -8.64 -7.62
N ALA A 168 -15.19 -7.59 -7.62
CA ALA A 168 -15.35 -6.49 -6.66
C ALA A 168 -16.63 -5.70 -6.95
N THR A 169 -17.43 -5.42 -5.92
CA THR A 169 -18.59 -4.54 -6.06
C THR A 169 -18.07 -3.11 -6.17
N ARG A 170 -18.10 -2.54 -7.39
CA ARG A 170 -17.78 -1.12 -7.56
C ARG A 170 -18.86 -0.31 -6.85
N PRO A 171 -18.54 0.54 -5.86
CA PRO A 171 -19.53 1.44 -5.31
C PRO A 171 -20.07 2.30 -6.46
N LYS A 172 -21.39 2.42 -6.56
CA LYS A 172 -21.99 3.43 -7.45
C LYS A 172 -21.46 4.77 -6.96
N LEU A 173 -20.55 5.39 -7.73
CA LEU A 173 -20.13 6.76 -7.53
C LEU A 173 -21.40 7.60 -7.54
N THR A 174 -21.89 7.94 -6.36
CA THR A 174 -22.98 8.89 -6.20
C THR A 174 -22.34 10.23 -6.51
N GLN A 175 -22.46 10.67 -7.76
CA GLN A 175 -22.17 12.04 -8.13
C GLN A 175 -23.11 12.91 -7.30
N LYS A 176 -22.60 13.50 -6.21
CA LYS A 176 -23.24 14.66 -5.61
C LYS A 176 -23.09 15.79 -6.63
N ARG A 177 -24.23 16.20 -7.19
CA ARG A 177 -24.41 17.46 -7.91
C ARG A 177 -24.11 18.63 -6.98
#